data_AF-A0A2G9YQ09-F1
#
_entry.id   AF-A0A2G9YQ09-F1
#
_cell.length_a   1.000
_cell.length_b   1.000
_cell.length_c   1.000
_cell.angle_alpha   90.00
_cell.angle_beta   90.00
_cell.angle_gamma   90.00
#
_symmetry.space_group_name_H-M   'P 1'
#
loop_
_entity.id
_entity.type
_entity.pdbx_description
1 polymer ?
#
loop_
_entity_poly.entity_id
_entity_poly.type
_entity_poly.pdbx_seq_one_letter_code
_entity_poly.pdbx_strand_id
1 'polypeptide(L)'
;MDLYDYKEIMRQFYTYVADFISKMPQVLKDLAYEERFFANLNMSETERRNLVFDWYIFDYKSEALSKNLLQYFLEKAELSEDLKAIYEKFKDGIFSIFEIRALRMGKGMIARDLATTKEYGIKDTTLTRQISKGQCGFLRILPFKDYYILTGTGYFFPQEASRFIKLFFMDAEKHKKPFRLTPLTIYEIFFAQKKPESLPTIERFTLFCQEGGLKEDYINEIIQRIRKEALNKGDFQDIQKELIAKIKPYPGLDIKEITQAFMDVWNGFVSEQNGYVEKGPIETALINASMSYVQLKVNPKRFKSEKLASEKAERIMEEWLKTPRQELDGKTPEEVIIEERQKLRNPEKRVKFRINISALTPGKEVVQKANEAFARGRQLLVENKPKEAIEAYKEYISLHSQNHVVWHNMGIAYILSMDRINAERCFKKALEIKPDYELAKRNMEILNSASPEDIERMAKDYRVMMVNRDKEMEIPYE
;
A
#
# COMPACT_ATOMS: atom_id res chain seq x y z
N MET A 1 -14.10 27.95 39.26
CA MET A 1 -12.63 28.09 39.35
C MET A 1 -12.05 26.84 38.71
N ASP A 2 -11.39 26.94 37.56
CA ASP A 2 -10.84 25.78 36.86
C ASP A 2 -9.71 25.16 37.71
N LEU A 3 -10.01 24.08 38.43
CA LEU A 3 -9.10 23.45 39.40
C LEU A 3 -7.79 22.92 38.81
N TYR A 4 -7.67 22.82 37.49
CA TYR A 4 -6.48 22.31 36.81
C TYR A 4 -6.22 23.03 35.49
N ASP A 5 -5.03 23.61 35.35
CA ASP A 5 -4.48 24.04 34.07
C ASP A 5 -3.99 22.80 33.31
N TYR A 6 -4.56 22.55 32.12
CA TYR A 6 -4.21 21.39 31.30
C TYR A 6 -2.72 21.34 30.94
N LYS A 7 -2.05 22.50 30.82
CA LYS A 7 -0.61 22.55 30.56
C LYS A 7 0.20 21.99 31.71
N GLU A 8 -0.20 22.33 32.93
CA GLU A 8 0.46 21.85 34.12
C GLU A 8 0.23 20.35 34.30
N ILE A 9 -0.99 19.88 34.03
CA ILE A 9 -1.30 18.44 34.00
C ILE A 9 -0.45 17.69 32.97
N MET A 10 -0.33 18.20 31.74
CA MET A 10 0.50 17.56 30.71
C MET A 10 1.98 17.57 31.08
N ARG A 11 2.48 18.67 31.66
CA ARG A 11 3.85 18.76 32.15
C ARG A 11 4.11 17.71 33.23
N GLN A 12 3.23 17.63 34.23
CA GLN A 12 3.32 16.62 35.30
C GLN A 12 3.24 15.20 34.76
N PHE A 13 2.35 14.94 33.80
CA PHE A 13 2.22 13.63 33.16
C PHE A 13 3.55 13.18 32.54
N TYR A 14 4.15 14.00 31.68
CA TYR A 14 5.42 13.63 31.04
C TYR A 14 6.57 13.52 32.04
N THR A 15 6.62 14.38 33.07
CA THR A 15 7.62 14.27 34.15
C THR A 15 7.49 12.93 34.88
N TYR A 16 6.28 12.55 35.28
CA TYR A 16 6.07 11.29 36.01
C TYR A 16 6.36 10.07 35.14
N VAL A 17 5.98 10.09 33.86
CA VAL A 17 6.33 9.00 32.94
C VAL A 17 7.84 8.91 32.75
N ALA A 18 8.53 10.04 32.57
CA ALA A 18 9.99 10.07 32.43
C ALA A 18 10.70 9.53 33.70
N ASP A 19 10.27 9.96 34.88
CA ASP A 19 10.80 9.48 36.16
C ASP A 19 10.53 7.99 36.35
N PHE A 20 9.37 7.52 35.93
CA PHE A 20 8.99 6.11 36.01
C PHE A 20 9.86 5.22 35.12
N ILE A 21 10.06 5.59 33.85
CA ILE A 21 10.89 4.80 32.92
C ILE A 21 12.39 4.95 33.15
N SER A 22 12.84 6.01 33.82
CA SER A 22 14.26 6.20 34.16
C SER A 22 14.84 5.01 34.96
N LYS A 23 13.95 4.30 35.67
CA LYS A 23 14.25 3.11 36.48
C LYS A 23 14.14 1.80 35.69
N MET A 24 13.86 1.85 34.38
CA MET A 24 13.58 0.70 33.51
C MET A 24 14.56 0.66 32.33
N PRO A 25 15.80 0.18 32.52
CA PRO A 25 16.84 0.24 31.48
C PRO A 25 16.48 -0.52 30.21
N GLN A 26 15.67 -1.57 30.30
CA GLN A 26 15.22 -2.31 29.11
C GLN A 26 14.25 -1.49 28.25
N VAL A 27 13.36 -0.70 28.86
CA VAL A 27 12.44 0.21 28.16
C VAL A 27 13.21 1.32 27.46
N LEU A 28 14.24 1.88 28.10
CA LEU A 28 15.09 2.91 27.50
C LEU A 28 15.87 2.39 26.29
N LYS A 29 16.38 1.15 26.35
CA LYS A 29 17.05 0.51 25.21
C LYS A 29 16.09 0.27 24.04
N ASP A 30 14.89 -0.20 24.36
CA ASP A 30 13.81 -0.46 23.40
C ASP A 30 13.40 0.85 22.68
N LEU A 31 13.12 1.92 23.45
CA LEU A 31 12.82 3.24 22.91
C LEU A 31 13.92 3.77 21.97
N ALA A 32 15.19 3.63 22.36
CA ALA A 32 16.33 4.07 21.54
C ALA A 32 16.48 3.24 20.25
N TYR A 33 16.18 1.94 20.31
CA TYR A 33 16.21 1.06 19.14
C TYR A 33 15.11 1.44 18.14
N GLU A 34 13.90 1.73 18.61
CA GLU A 34 12.76 2.09 17.78
C GLU A 34 12.90 3.48 17.10
N GLU A 35 13.69 4.41 17.68
CA GLU A 35 13.94 5.74 17.07
C GLU A 35 14.44 5.63 15.62
N ARG A 36 15.16 4.56 15.27
CA ARG A 36 15.68 4.32 13.91
C ARG A 36 14.59 4.32 12.83
N PHE A 37 13.37 3.91 13.17
CA PHE A 37 12.26 3.86 12.22
C PHE A 37 11.79 5.26 11.83
N PHE A 38 12.17 6.28 12.58
CA PHE A 38 11.80 7.67 12.33
C PHE A 38 13.00 8.50 11.82
N ALA A 39 14.15 7.87 11.57
CA ALA A 39 15.41 8.56 11.28
C ALA A 39 15.35 9.43 10.01
N ASN A 40 14.54 9.03 9.02
CA ASN A 40 14.40 9.73 7.74
C ASN A 40 13.38 10.87 7.74
N LEU A 41 12.73 11.15 8.89
CA LEU A 41 11.84 12.30 9.00
C LEU A 41 12.64 13.60 8.96
N ASN A 42 12.26 14.51 8.06
CA ASN A 42 12.86 15.84 7.95
C ASN A 42 12.37 16.76 9.10
N MET A 43 12.87 16.52 10.30
CA MET A 43 12.60 17.27 11.53
C MET A 43 13.84 17.28 12.42
N SER A 44 13.87 18.16 13.43
CA SER A 44 14.98 18.19 14.38
C SER A 44 15.05 16.89 15.20
N GLU A 45 16.24 16.55 15.68
CA GLU A 45 16.45 15.39 16.57
C GLU A 45 15.55 15.43 17.80
N THR A 46 15.29 16.64 18.34
CA THR A 46 14.41 16.83 19.49
C THR A 46 12.95 16.53 19.14
N GLU A 47 12.45 17.05 18.01
CA GLU A 47 11.09 16.76 17.55
C GLU A 47 10.88 15.27 17.26
N ARG A 48 11.87 14.63 16.63
CA ARG A 48 11.85 13.20 16.36
C ARG A 48 11.77 12.38 17.64
N ARG A 49 12.63 12.65 18.61
CA ARG A 49 12.60 11.95 19.91
C ARG A 49 11.29 12.15 20.65
N ASN A 50 10.74 13.36 20.62
CA ASN A 50 9.45 13.63 21.24
C ASN A 50 8.34 12.82 20.54
N LEU A 51 8.33 12.76 19.21
CA LEU A 51 7.36 11.97 18.44
C LEU A 51 7.46 10.47 18.75
N VAL A 52 8.67 9.92 18.79
CA VAL A 52 8.94 8.52 19.15
C VAL A 52 8.48 8.24 20.57
N PHE A 53 8.75 9.15 21.50
CA PHE A 53 8.35 8.99 22.88
C PHE A 53 6.83 9.01 23.06
N ASP A 54 6.14 9.94 22.37
CA ASP A 54 4.67 9.98 22.33
C ASP A 54 4.09 8.67 21.78
N TRP A 55 4.59 8.20 20.63
CA TRP A 55 4.20 6.92 20.05
C TRP A 55 4.40 5.75 21.02
N TYR A 56 5.54 5.72 21.71
CA TYR A 56 5.88 4.67 22.65
C TYR A 56 4.93 4.64 23.86
N ILE A 57 4.55 5.82 24.37
CA ILE A 57 3.60 5.95 25.48
C ILE A 57 2.24 5.39 25.11
N PHE A 58 1.69 5.83 23.97
CA PHE A 58 0.27 5.66 23.68
C PHE A 58 -0.06 4.46 22.77
N ASP A 59 0.85 4.06 21.88
CA ASP A 59 0.54 3.10 20.81
C ASP A 59 1.44 1.85 20.81
N TYR A 60 2.75 2.00 21.10
CA TYR A 60 3.68 0.88 21.04
C TYR A 60 3.40 -0.16 22.12
N LYS A 61 3.33 -1.43 21.72
CA LYS A 61 3.21 -2.56 22.65
C LYS A 61 4.58 -3.16 22.87
N SER A 62 5.24 -2.75 23.96
CA SER A 62 6.56 -3.27 24.29
C SER A 62 6.48 -4.74 24.68
N GLU A 63 7.36 -5.57 24.10
CA GLU A 63 7.49 -6.97 24.50
C GLU A 63 7.84 -7.09 25.99
N ALA A 64 8.71 -6.21 26.49
CA ALA A 64 9.14 -6.20 27.89
C ALA A 64 7.98 -5.88 28.87
N LEU A 65 7.00 -5.10 28.43
CA LEU A 65 5.85 -4.71 29.25
C LEU A 65 4.59 -5.55 28.97
N SER A 66 4.56 -6.26 27.84
CA SER A 66 3.40 -6.97 27.28
C SER A 66 2.17 -6.07 26.99
N LYS A 67 2.32 -4.75 27.07
CA LYS A 67 1.29 -3.72 26.84
C LYS A 67 1.94 -2.38 26.50
N ASN A 68 1.14 -1.35 26.24
CA ASN A 68 1.69 -0.01 26.03
C ASN A 68 2.12 0.64 27.35
N LEU A 69 3.04 1.60 27.26
CA LEU A 69 3.64 2.21 28.43
C LEU A 69 2.61 3.00 29.26
N LEU A 70 1.61 3.65 28.65
CA LEU A 70 0.52 4.31 29.39
C LEU A 70 -0.25 3.34 30.30
N GLN A 71 -0.65 2.18 29.78
CA GLN A 71 -1.38 1.18 30.55
C GLN A 71 -0.53 0.63 31.70
N TYR A 72 0.73 0.32 31.42
CA TYR A 72 1.65 -0.17 32.45
C TYR A 72 1.91 0.90 33.53
N PHE A 73 2.10 2.15 33.12
CA PHE A 73 2.26 3.29 34.03
C PHE A 73 1.05 3.46 34.95
N LEU A 74 -0.19 3.40 34.43
CA LEU A 74 -1.41 3.54 35.24
C LEU A 74 -1.63 2.39 36.24
N GLU A 75 -1.07 1.22 35.97
CA GLU A 75 -1.13 0.05 36.85
C GLU A 75 -0.08 0.09 37.96
N LYS A 76 1.10 0.67 37.70
CA LYS A 76 2.28 0.52 38.56
C LYS A 76 2.77 1.80 39.21
N ALA A 77 2.45 2.96 38.65
CA ALA A 77 2.83 4.23 39.23
C ALA A 77 1.95 4.58 40.43
N GLU A 78 2.57 5.17 41.44
CA GLU A 78 1.87 5.75 42.58
C GLU A 78 1.32 7.12 42.15
N LEU A 79 0.01 7.18 41.89
CA LEU A 79 -0.70 8.37 41.45
C LEU A 79 -1.84 8.69 42.42
N SER A 80 -2.13 9.97 42.62
CA SER A 80 -3.38 10.37 43.29
C SER A 80 -4.60 9.93 42.47
N GLU A 81 -5.73 9.71 43.15
CA GLU A 81 -6.97 9.27 42.50
C GLU A 81 -7.40 10.25 41.38
N ASP A 82 -7.26 11.55 41.62
CA ASP A 82 -7.59 12.60 40.64
C ASP A 82 -6.74 12.50 39.38
N LEU A 83 -5.41 12.37 39.52
CA LEU A 83 -4.50 12.26 38.37
C LEU A 83 -4.73 10.95 37.62
N LYS A 84 -4.94 9.85 38.35
CA LYS A 84 -5.24 8.55 37.73
C LYS A 84 -6.53 8.60 36.92
N ALA A 85 -7.60 9.24 37.44
CA ALA A 85 -8.85 9.40 36.72
C ALA A 85 -8.70 10.25 35.44
N ILE A 86 -7.84 11.28 35.46
CA ILE A 86 -7.52 12.08 34.28
C ILE A 86 -6.74 11.25 33.25
N TYR A 87 -5.64 10.60 33.67
CA TYR A 87 -4.75 9.88 32.77
C TYR A 87 -5.39 8.60 32.20
N GLU A 88 -6.34 7.99 32.90
CA GLU A 88 -7.14 6.88 32.37
C GLU A 88 -7.88 7.28 31.07
N LYS A 89 -8.42 8.51 31.00
CA LYS A 89 -9.07 9.03 29.79
C LYS A 89 -8.11 9.18 28.61
N PHE A 90 -6.80 9.28 28.85
CA PHE A 90 -5.82 9.39 27.76
C PHE A 90 -5.70 8.12 26.92
N LYS A 91 -6.22 6.97 27.40
CA LYS A 91 -6.32 5.74 26.60
C LYS A 91 -7.19 5.91 25.36
N ASP A 92 -8.15 6.84 25.41
CA ASP A 92 -9.04 7.21 24.31
C ASP A 92 -8.47 8.33 23.43
N GLY A 93 -7.17 8.63 23.60
CA GLY A 93 -6.42 9.56 22.78
C GLY A 93 -6.41 9.16 21.30
N ILE A 94 -6.49 10.15 20.43
CA ILE A 94 -6.57 9.96 18.98
C ILE A 94 -5.32 10.56 18.36
N PHE A 95 -4.55 9.75 17.65
CA PHE A 95 -3.51 10.22 16.76
C PHE A 95 -4.04 10.16 15.32
N SER A 96 -3.99 11.28 14.60
CA SER A 96 -4.44 11.36 13.21
C SER A 96 -3.79 12.53 12.49
N ILE A 97 -4.08 12.66 11.20
CA ILE A 97 -3.85 13.89 10.43
C ILE A 97 -5.13 14.72 10.50
N PHE A 98 -4.97 15.97 10.94
CA PHE A 98 -6.05 16.92 11.08
C PHE A 98 -5.86 18.12 10.16
N GLU A 99 -6.95 18.59 9.58
CA GLU A 99 -7.04 19.90 8.94
C GLU A 99 -7.60 20.93 9.93
N ILE A 100 -6.97 22.10 10.00
CA ILE A 100 -7.45 23.21 10.84
C ILE A 100 -8.61 23.93 10.16
N ARG A 101 -9.84 23.75 10.67
CA ARG A 101 -11.06 24.33 10.11
C ARG A 101 -11.34 25.73 10.64
N ALA A 102 -11.06 25.95 11.92
CA ALA A 102 -11.19 27.24 12.57
C ALA A 102 -10.14 27.37 13.69
N LEU A 103 -9.69 28.59 13.95
CA LEU A 103 -8.78 28.87 15.06
C LEU A 103 -9.14 30.18 15.72
N ARG A 104 -8.96 30.23 17.04
CA ARG A 104 -9.00 31.45 17.84
C ARG A 104 -7.64 31.58 18.51
N MET A 105 -6.84 32.50 17.98
CA MET A 105 -5.47 32.74 18.45
C MET A 105 -5.41 32.87 19.97
N GLY A 106 -4.51 32.11 20.59
CA GLY A 106 -4.31 32.14 22.03
C GLY A 106 -5.40 31.42 22.84
N LYS A 107 -6.33 30.69 22.20
CA LYS A 107 -7.41 29.97 22.89
C LYS A 107 -7.58 28.52 22.45
N GLY A 108 -7.80 28.27 21.16
CA GLY A 108 -8.08 26.92 20.67
C GLY A 108 -8.44 26.88 19.19
N MET A 109 -8.76 25.69 18.70
CA MET A 109 -9.03 25.40 17.30
C MET A 109 -10.14 24.36 17.14
N ILE A 110 -10.73 24.31 15.95
CA ILE A 110 -11.54 23.19 15.46
C ILE A 110 -10.70 22.49 14.41
N ALA A 111 -10.45 21.20 14.62
CA ALA A 111 -9.65 20.38 13.72
C ALA A 111 -10.48 19.20 13.20
N ARG A 112 -10.46 18.99 11.88
CA ARG A 112 -11.16 17.89 11.20
C ARG A 112 -10.17 16.74 10.99
N ASP A 113 -10.48 15.59 11.54
CA ASP A 113 -9.74 14.35 11.29
C ASP A 113 -9.94 13.94 9.82
N LEU A 114 -8.86 13.90 9.04
CA LEU A 114 -8.94 13.54 7.62
C LEU A 114 -9.23 12.04 7.40
N ALA A 115 -8.94 11.18 8.38
CA ALA A 115 -9.22 9.74 8.27
C ALA A 115 -10.70 9.42 8.54
N THR A 116 -11.35 10.16 9.46
CA THR A 116 -12.73 9.87 9.89
C THR A 116 -13.75 10.95 9.55
N THR A 117 -13.31 12.10 9.05
CA THR A 117 -14.09 13.34 8.81
C THR A 117 -14.69 14.00 10.05
N LYS A 118 -14.49 13.42 11.24
CA LYS A 118 -15.01 13.96 12.50
C LYS A 118 -14.24 15.22 12.93
N GLU A 119 -14.96 16.21 13.45
CA GLU A 119 -14.38 17.45 13.96
C GLU A 119 -14.21 17.42 15.48
N TYR A 120 -13.13 18.02 15.96
CA TYR A 120 -12.75 18.08 17.37
C TYR A 120 -12.43 19.52 17.79
N GLY A 121 -13.01 19.94 18.91
CA GLY A 121 -12.66 21.19 19.59
C GLY A 121 -11.43 20.98 20.47
N ILE A 122 -10.32 21.60 20.09
CA ILE A 122 -9.02 21.44 20.73
C ILE A 122 -8.62 22.74 21.42
N LYS A 123 -8.30 22.67 22.71
CA LYS A 123 -7.79 23.81 23.49
C LYS A 123 -6.27 23.83 23.42
N ASP A 124 -5.73 24.84 22.73
CA ASP A 124 -4.31 25.14 22.70
C ASP A 124 -4.06 26.64 22.50
N THR A 125 -3.30 27.25 23.41
CA THR A 125 -3.02 28.69 23.37
C THR A 125 -1.72 29.07 22.65
N THR A 126 -0.81 28.12 22.48
CA THR A 126 0.55 28.37 21.99
C THR A 126 0.61 28.09 20.49
N LEU A 127 0.18 26.90 20.08
CA LEU A 127 0.22 26.43 18.71
C LEU A 127 -0.72 27.25 17.80
N THR A 128 -1.85 27.72 18.33
CA THR A 128 -2.80 28.59 17.59
C THR A 128 -2.22 29.94 17.14
N ARG A 129 -0.98 30.27 17.54
CA ARG A 129 -0.23 31.44 17.07
C ARG A 129 0.70 31.14 15.89
N GLN A 130 0.95 29.86 15.60
CA GLN A 130 1.95 29.39 14.63
C GLN A 130 1.31 28.71 13.40
N ILE A 131 0.03 28.36 13.49
CA ILE A 131 -0.69 27.62 12.44
C ILE A 131 -1.76 28.49 11.78
N SER A 132 -2.13 28.12 10.55
CA SER A 132 -3.15 28.81 9.76
C SER A 132 -4.35 27.92 9.44
N LYS A 133 -5.50 28.54 9.12
CA LYS A 133 -6.68 27.82 8.65
C LYS A 133 -6.36 27.08 7.33
N GLY A 134 -6.84 25.85 7.21
CA GLY A 134 -6.63 24.97 6.06
C GLY A 134 -5.29 24.22 6.07
N GLN A 135 -4.41 24.52 7.02
CA GLN A 135 -3.17 23.78 7.21
C GLN A 135 -3.47 22.39 7.78
N CYS A 136 -2.73 21.38 7.34
CA CYS A 136 -2.82 20.02 7.83
C CYS A 136 -1.62 19.72 8.73
N GLY A 137 -1.83 18.86 9.72
CA GLY A 137 -0.75 18.34 10.56
C GLY A 137 -1.13 17.02 11.21
N PHE A 138 -0.13 16.19 11.53
CA PHE A 138 -0.38 15.03 12.37
C PHE A 138 -0.21 15.39 13.84
N LEU A 139 -1.18 14.99 14.65
CA LEU A 139 -1.35 15.41 16.04
C LEU A 139 -1.86 14.23 16.87
N ARG A 140 -1.53 14.20 18.15
CA ARG A 140 -2.35 13.47 19.14
C ARG A 140 -3.23 14.45 19.90
N ILE A 141 -4.51 14.13 19.95
CA ILE A 141 -5.48 14.77 20.84
C ILE A 141 -5.84 13.81 21.97
N LEU A 142 -5.87 14.32 23.20
CA LEU A 142 -6.27 13.58 24.39
C LEU A 142 -7.58 14.16 24.95
N PRO A 143 -8.55 13.32 25.35
CA PRO A 143 -9.73 13.79 26.06
C PRO A 143 -9.35 14.45 27.38
N PHE A 144 -9.87 15.64 27.64
CA PHE A 144 -9.67 16.35 28.90
C PHE A 144 -10.94 17.13 29.28
N LYS A 145 -11.66 16.61 30.28
CA LYS A 145 -13.01 17.11 30.64
C LYS A 145 -13.93 17.05 29.41
N ASP A 146 -14.49 18.18 28.98
CA ASP A 146 -15.44 18.29 27.88
C ASP A 146 -14.80 18.76 26.55
N TYR A 147 -13.46 18.81 26.49
CA TYR A 147 -12.71 19.22 25.30
C TYR A 147 -11.49 18.33 25.08
N TYR A 148 -10.78 18.56 23.97
CA TYR A 148 -9.53 17.86 23.66
C TYR A 148 -8.32 18.77 23.86
N ILE A 149 -7.20 18.19 24.29
CA ILE A 149 -5.91 18.87 24.40
C ILE A 149 -4.88 18.16 23.52
N LEU A 150 -3.83 18.88 23.13
CA LEU A 150 -2.74 18.30 22.35
C LEU A 150 -1.69 17.69 23.26
N THR A 151 -1.06 16.61 22.79
CA THR A 151 0.28 16.26 23.26
C THR A 151 1.29 17.26 22.71
N GLY A 152 2.44 17.40 23.36
CA GLY A 152 3.47 18.39 22.98
C GLY A 152 4.12 18.15 21.61
N THR A 153 3.63 17.16 20.85
CA THR A 153 4.16 16.69 19.57
C THR A 153 3.13 16.87 18.47
N GLY A 154 3.40 17.83 17.58
CA GLY A 154 2.59 18.07 16.40
C GLY A 154 3.45 18.58 15.28
N TYR A 155 3.34 17.97 14.10
CA TYR A 155 4.02 18.44 12.90
C TYR A 155 2.97 18.96 11.94
N PHE A 156 3.14 20.20 11.49
CA PHE A 156 2.28 20.82 10.50
C PHE A 156 2.99 20.88 9.16
N PHE A 157 2.28 20.41 8.14
CA PHE A 157 2.74 20.52 6.77
C PHE A 157 2.68 21.99 6.32
N PRO A 158 3.59 22.42 5.44
CA PRO A 158 3.42 23.68 4.70
C PRO A 158 2.04 23.76 4.03
N GLN A 159 1.56 24.98 3.75
CA GLN A 159 0.22 25.18 3.20
C GLN A 159 0.07 24.47 1.84
N GLU A 160 1.13 24.49 1.04
CA GLU A 160 1.21 23.83 -0.27
C GLU A 160 1.13 22.32 -0.13
N ALA A 161 1.88 21.75 0.82
CA ALA A 161 1.89 20.33 1.15
C ALA A 161 0.52 19.86 1.68
N SER A 162 -0.15 20.70 2.47
CA SER A 162 -1.47 20.41 3.07
C SER A 162 -2.53 20.06 2.02
N ARG A 163 -2.44 20.64 0.81
CA ARG A 163 -3.32 20.29 -0.31
C ARG A 163 -3.16 18.83 -0.75
N PHE A 164 -1.93 18.35 -0.87
CA PHE A 164 -1.64 16.96 -1.25
C PHE A 164 -2.12 15.97 -0.19
N ILE A 165 -1.92 16.33 1.08
CA ILE A 165 -2.39 15.52 2.21
C ILE A 165 -3.92 15.39 2.17
N LYS A 166 -4.65 16.49 1.96
CA LYS A 166 -6.11 16.45 1.79
C LYS A 166 -6.54 15.54 0.63
N LEU A 167 -5.84 15.60 -0.51
CA LEU A 167 -6.11 14.76 -1.68
C LEU A 167 -5.87 13.27 -1.43
N PHE A 168 -4.82 12.95 -0.68
CA PHE A 168 -4.52 11.57 -0.30
C PHE A 168 -5.65 10.94 0.52
N PHE A 169 -6.25 11.72 1.43
CA PHE A 169 -7.36 11.27 2.28
C PHE A 169 -8.76 11.53 1.70
N MET A 170 -8.84 12.10 0.49
CA MET A 170 -10.10 12.51 -0.13
C MET A 170 -11.06 11.35 -0.45
N ASP A 171 -10.54 10.12 -0.50
CA ASP A 171 -11.30 8.90 -0.81
C ASP A 171 -11.16 7.86 0.31
N ALA A 172 -11.15 8.33 1.57
CA ALA A 172 -11.09 7.48 2.78
C ALA A 172 -12.19 6.40 2.85
N GLU A 173 -13.23 6.46 1.99
CA GLU A 173 -14.18 5.36 1.76
C GLU A 173 -13.52 4.04 1.31
N LYS A 174 -12.32 4.10 0.70
CA LYS A 174 -11.55 2.89 0.32
C LYS A 174 -11.13 2.08 1.54
N HIS A 175 -10.95 2.73 2.69
CA HIS A 175 -10.66 2.08 3.95
C HIS A 175 -11.98 1.79 4.68
N LYS A 176 -12.71 0.77 4.22
CA LYS A 176 -13.94 0.23 4.86
C LYS A 176 -13.74 -0.27 6.30
N LYS A 177 -12.57 -0.03 6.90
CA LYS A 177 -12.32 -0.14 8.33
C LYS A 177 -11.60 1.14 8.79
N PRO A 178 -12.06 1.80 9.86
CA PRO A 178 -11.25 2.83 10.51
C PRO A 178 -9.93 2.17 10.92
N PHE A 179 -8.83 2.56 10.29
CA PHE A 179 -7.50 2.16 10.74
C PHE A 179 -6.98 3.26 11.66
N ARG A 180 -6.61 2.88 12.88
CA ARG A 180 -6.03 3.80 13.85
C ARG A 180 -4.68 4.25 13.30
N LEU A 181 -4.56 5.54 12.99
CA LEU A 181 -3.28 6.12 12.62
C LEU A 181 -2.37 6.17 13.86
N THR A 182 -1.09 5.88 13.64
CA THR A 182 -0.03 6.06 14.63
C THR A 182 1.13 6.81 13.97
N PRO A 183 2.05 7.41 14.74
CA PRO A 183 3.28 7.97 14.19
C PRO A 183 4.02 7.01 13.25
N LEU A 184 4.13 5.72 13.60
CA LEU A 184 4.77 4.73 12.73
C LEU A 184 4.01 4.52 11.41
N THR A 185 2.68 4.48 11.45
CA THR A 185 1.87 4.35 10.24
C THR A 185 2.01 5.58 9.33
N ILE A 186 2.12 6.77 9.90
CA ILE A 186 2.42 7.99 9.13
C ILE A 186 3.81 7.93 8.51
N TYR A 187 4.81 7.46 9.26
CA TYR A 187 6.12 7.17 8.70
C TYR A 187 6.02 6.21 7.51
N GLU A 188 5.34 5.08 7.66
CA GLU A 188 5.19 4.08 6.60
C GLU A 188 4.50 4.64 5.34
N ILE A 189 3.48 5.50 5.51
CA ILE A 189 2.72 6.06 4.40
C ILE A 189 3.53 7.12 3.64
N PHE A 190 4.23 8.01 4.36
CA PHE A 190 4.80 9.21 3.76
C PHE A 190 6.31 9.18 3.62
N PHE A 191 7.01 8.34 4.39
CA PHE A 191 8.44 8.47 4.66
C PHE A 191 9.24 7.16 4.69
N ALA A 192 8.59 5.99 4.77
CA ALA A 192 9.27 4.73 4.48
C ALA A 192 9.84 4.82 3.08
N GLN A 193 11.08 4.31 2.89
CA GLN A 193 11.71 4.28 1.58
C GLN A 193 10.72 3.70 0.58
N LYS A 194 10.18 4.58 -0.26
CA LYS A 194 9.41 4.17 -1.42
C LYS A 194 10.31 3.21 -2.16
N LYS A 195 9.85 1.98 -2.35
CA LYS A 195 10.49 1.03 -3.24
C LYS A 195 10.89 1.79 -4.52
N PRO A 196 12.15 1.73 -4.98
CA PRO A 196 12.63 2.58 -6.07
C PRO A 196 11.67 2.62 -7.27
N GLU A 197 10.99 1.52 -7.56
CA GLU A 197 9.99 1.35 -8.63
C GLU A 197 8.74 2.24 -8.50
N SER A 198 8.50 2.85 -7.34
CA SER A 198 7.34 3.72 -7.06
C SER A 198 7.68 5.22 -7.08
N LEU A 199 8.94 5.59 -7.31
CA LEU A 199 9.38 6.97 -7.44
C LEU A 199 9.13 7.50 -8.87
N PRO A 200 8.83 8.81 -9.03
CA PRO A 200 8.85 9.48 -10.33
C PRO A 200 10.18 9.26 -11.05
N THR A 201 10.15 9.26 -12.39
CA THR A 201 11.28 8.84 -13.23
C THR A 201 12.59 9.57 -12.92
N ILE A 202 12.54 10.90 -12.78
CA ILE A 202 13.71 11.73 -12.46
C ILE A 202 14.17 11.50 -11.01
N GLU A 203 13.24 11.45 -10.05
CA GLU A 203 13.57 11.21 -8.64
C GLU A 203 14.24 9.85 -8.41
N ARG A 204 13.74 8.82 -9.09
CA ARG A 204 14.32 7.47 -9.05
C ARG A 204 15.74 7.45 -9.64
N PHE A 205 15.94 8.12 -10.77
CA PHE A 205 17.26 8.24 -11.38
C PHE A 205 18.23 9.00 -10.47
N THR A 206 17.80 10.11 -9.87
CA THR A 206 18.58 10.88 -8.91
C THR A 206 18.96 10.03 -7.70
N LEU A 207 18.02 9.27 -7.13
CA LEU A 207 18.29 8.39 -6.00
C LEU A 207 19.38 7.37 -6.33
N PHE A 208 19.25 6.63 -7.43
CA PHE A 208 20.25 5.62 -7.79
C PHE A 208 21.63 6.22 -8.09
N CYS A 209 21.67 7.41 -8.70
CA CYS A 209 22.93 8.13 -8.91
C CYS A 209 23.58 8.58 -7.59
N GLN A 210 22.78 9.03 -6.61
CA GLN A 210 23.27 9.38 -5.28
C GLN A 210 23.80 8.17 -4.51
N GLU A 211 23.11 7.03 -4.60
CA GLU A 211 23.58 5.75 -4.05
C GLU A 211 24.90 5.29 -4.72
N GLY A 212 25.06 5.59 -6.01
CA GLY A 212 26.32 5.46 -6.75
C GLY A 212 27.41 6.48 -6.39
N GLY A 213 27.17 7.35 -5.41
CA GLY A 213 28.14 8.32 -4.88
C GLY A 213 28.26 9.61 -5.69
N LEU A 214 27.30 9.93 -6.56
CA LEU A 214 27.28 11.16 -7.34
C LEU A 214 26.66 12.32 -6.54
N LYS A 215 27.19 13.52 -6.74
CA LYS A 215 26.67 14.75 -6.12
C LYS A 215 25.46 15.29 -6.89
N GLU A 216 24.52 15.89 -6.18
CA GLU A 216 23.27 16.42 -6.73
C GLU A 216 23.49 17.43 -7.88
N ASP A 217 24.47 18.33 -7.75
CA ASP A 217 24.80 19.30 -8.81
C ASP A 217 25.19 18.62 -10.13
N TYR A 218 25.97 17.53 -10.07
CA TYR A 218 26.39 16.78 -11.23
C TYR A 218 25.24 15.98 -11.84
N ILE A 219 24.36 15.41 -10.99
CA ILE A 219 23.17 14.69 -11.46
C ILE A 219 22.25 15.66 -12.21
N ASN A 220 22.04 16.86 -11.69
CA ASN A 220 21.24 17.90 -12.34
C ASN A 220 21.85 18.31 -13.69
N GLU A 221 23.17 18.47 -13.78
CA GLU A 221 23.87 18.73 -15.04
C GLU A 221 23.64 17.62 -16.08
N ILE A 222 23.77 16.35 -15.65
CA ILE A 222 23.52 15.20 -16.50
C ILE A 222 22.07 15.14 -16.98
N ILE A 223 21.09 15.41 -16.11
CA ILE A 223 19.66 15.47 -16.49
C ILE A 223 19.44 16.54 -17.57
N GLN A 224 20.05 17.73 -17.45
CA GLN A 224 19.94 18.77 -18.46
C GLN A 224 20.57 18.36 -19.80
N ARG A 225 21.71 17.65 -19.76
CA ARG A 225 22.36 17.10 -20.96
C ARG A 225 21.52 16.01 -21.63
N ILE A 226 20.99 15.06 -20.85
CA ILE A 226 20.05 14.04 -21.33
C ILE A 226 18.86 14.70 -22.01
N ARG A 227 18.25 15.71 -21.36
CA ARG A 227 17.12 16.46 -21.92
C ARG A 227 17.47 17.10 -23.27
N LYS A 228 18.60 17.80 -23.33
CA LYS A 228 19.05 18.48 -24.55
C LYS A 228 19.26 17.49 -25.70
N GLU A 229 19.94 16.38 -25.47
CA GLU A 229 20.23 15.40 -26.52
C GLU A 229 18.98 14.61 -26.93
N ALA A 230 18.14 14.21 -25.97
CA ALA A 230 16.86 13.55 -26.24
C ALA A 230 15.94 14.43 -27.12
N LEU A 231 15.85 15.74 -26.82
CA LEU A 231 15.09 16.71 -27.62
C LEU A 231 15.76 17.05 -28.97
N ASN A 232 17.01 16.66 -29.22
CA ASN A 232 17.67 16.92 -30.51
C ASN A 232 17.85 15.65 -31.36
N LYS A 233 17.28 14.51 -30.92
CA LYS A 233 17.52 13.19 -31.53
C LYS A 233 19.02 12.83 -31.56
N GLY A 234 19.75 13.29 -30.56
CA GLY A 234 21.16 12.95 -30.35
C GLY A 234 21.33 11.52 -29.84
N ASP A 235 22.58 11.12 -29.59
CA ASP A 235 22.93 9.82 -29.04
C ASP A 235 23.05 9.89 -27.51
N PHE A 236 22.50 8.90 -26.82
CA PHE A 236 22.58 8.79 -25.36
C PHE A 236 23.82 8.04 -24.87
N GLN A 237 24.50 7.30 -25.77
CA GLN A 237 25.57 6.37 -25.39
C GLN A 237 26.74 7.07 -24.69
N ASP A 238 27.13 8.25 -25.14
CA ASP A 238 28.28 8.97 -24.57
C ASP A 238 27.97 9.49 -23.16
N ILE A 239 26.76 10.00 -22.95
CA ILE A 239 26.30 10.45 -21.63
C ILE A 239 26.19 9.25 -20.67
N GLN A 240 25.63 8.13 -21.14
CA GLN A 240 25.47 6.93 -20.33
C GLN A 240 26.83 6.32 -19.94
N LYS A 241 27.80 6.26 -20.87
CA LYS A 241 29.16 5.78 -20.60
C LYS A 241 29.87 6.67 -19.57
N GLU A 242 29.76 7.99 -19.71
CA GLU A 242 30.34 8.95 -18.75
C GLU A 242 29.76 8.76 -17.35
N LEU A 243 28.43 8.60 -17.26
CA LEU A 243 27.72 8.39 -16.00
C LEU A 243 28.18 7.09 -15.32
N ILE A 244 28.18 5.98 -16.05
CA ILE A 244 28.58 4.65 -15.53
C ILE A 244 30.03 4.69 -15.04
N ALA A 245 30.93 5.36 -15.76
CA ALA A 245 32.34 5.46 -15.38
C ALA A 245 32.58 6.20 -14.04
N LYS A 246 31.64 7.04 -13.61
CA LYS A 246 31.74 7.82 -12.36
C LYS A 246 31.02 7.19 -11.16
N ILE A 247 30.20 6.16 -11.39
CA ILE A 247 29.47 5.46 -10.34
C ILE A 247 30.44 4.59 -9.54
N LYS A 248 30.38 4.71 -8.21
CA LYS A 248 31.13 3.87 -7.28
C LYS A 248 30.31 2.64 -6.92
N PRO A 249 30.88 1.41 -7.01
CA PRO A 249 30.16 0.21 -6.61
C PRO A 249 29.87 0.19 -5.10
N TYR A 250 28.64 -0.19 -4.72
CA TYR A 250 28.20 -0.38 -3.33
C TYR A 250 27.36 -1.67 -3.22
N PRO A 251 27.37 -2.39 -2.08
CA PRO A 251 26.56 -3.59 -1.90
C PRO A 251 25.06 -3.31 -2.08
N GLY A 252 24.45 -3.94 -3.10
CA GLY A 252 23.02 -3.77 -3.42
C GLY A 252 22.72 -2.84 -4.60
N LEU A 253 23.72 -2.14 -5.16
CA LEU A 253 23.54 -1.30 -6.34
C LEU A 253 23.65 -2.13 -7.63
N ASP A 254 22.54 -2.35 -8.35
CA ASP A 254 22.57 -2.96 -9.69
C ASP A 254 22.74 -1.87 -10.75
N ILE A 255 23.86 -1.92 -11.49
CA ILE A 255 24.12 -1.02 -12.63
C ILE A 255 23.00 -1.08 -13.67
N LYS A 256 22.31 -2.23 -13.79
CA LYS A 256 21.14 -2.37 -14.66
C LYS A 256 19.98 -1.47 -14.24
N GLU A 257 19.76 -1.26 -12.94
CA GLU A 257 18.69 -0.39 -12.43
C GLU A 257 18.97 1.08 -12.72
N ILE A 258 20.23 1.52 -12.56
CA ILE A 258 20.67 2.86 -12.97
C ILE A 258 20.50 3.04 -14.48
N THR A 259 20.91 2.04 -15.25
CA THR A 259 20.82 2.07 -16.72
C THR A 259 19.35 2.14 -17.16
N GLN A 260 18.46 1.39 -16.52
CA GLN A 260 17.03 1.44 -16.78
C GLN A 260 16.43 2.79 -16.39
N ALA A 261 16.76 3.32 -15.21
CA ALA A 261 16.29 4.63 -14.77
C ALA A 261 16.77 5.76 -15.69
N PHE A 262 18.02 5.69 -16.17
CA PHE A 262 18.55 6.58 -17.20
C PHE A 262 17.71 6.52 -18.48
N MET A 263 17.43 5.31 -18.97
CA MET A 263 16.64 5.14 -20.19
C MET A 263 15.20 5.63 -20.02
N ASP A 264 14.62 5.49 -18.84
CA ASP A 264 13.28 6.00 -18.56
C ASP A 264 13.26 7.53 -18.55
N VAL A 265 14.30 8.20 -18.02
CA VAL A 265 14.47 9.66 -18.11
C VAL A 265 14.62 10.10 -19.57
N TRP A 266 15.49 9.42 -20.34
CA TRP A 266 15.68 9.68 -21.76
C TRP A 266 14.37 9.56 -22.55
N ASN A 267 13.67 8.44 -22.39
CA ASN A 267 12.40 8.17 -23.07
C ASN A 267 11.30 9.15 -22.62
N GLY A 268 11.34 9.60 -21.37
CA GLY A 268 10.50 10.68 -20.86
C GLY A 268 10.64 11.96 -21.70
N PHE A 269 11.86 12.44 -21.91
CA PHE A 269 12.10 13.63 -22.74
C PHE A 269 11.83 13.42 -24.23
N VAL A 270 12.10 12.23 -24.77
CA VAL A 270 11.68 11.89 -26.15
C VAL A 270 10.15 11.92 -26.26
N SER A 271 9.43 11.51 -25.20
CA SER A 271 7.96 11.59 -25.16
C SER A 271 7.44 13.03 -25.03
N GLU A 272 8.15 13.93 -24.34
CA GLU A 272 7.87 15.39 -24.33
C GLU A 272 7.87 15.97 -25.74
N GLN A 273 8.80 15.51 -26.58
CA GLN A 273 8.88 15.88 -28.00
C GLN A 273 7.67 15.43 -28.82
N ASN A 274 7.03 14.32 -28.41
CA ASN A 274 5.81 13.78 -29.01
C ASN A 274 4.52 14.34 -28.38
N GLY A 275 4.62 15.40 -27.57
CA GLY A 275 3.48 16.08 -26.95
C GLY A 275 3.02 15.48 -25.62
N TYR A 276 3.81 14.60 -25.00
CA TYR A 276 3.53 14.13 -23.64
C TYR A 276 4.02 15.15 -22.62
N VAL A 277 3.10 15.93 -22.04
CA VAL A 277 3.48 16.94 -21.04
C VAL A 277 3.52 16.31 -19.65
N GLU A 278 4.63 16.50 -18.94
CA GLU A 278 4.82 16.00 -17.59
C GLU A 278 3.70 16.52 -16.67
N LYS A 279 3.04 15.59 -15.97
CA LYS A 279 1.94 15.91 -15.06
C LYS A 279 2.54 16.40 -13.75
N GLY A 280 2.01 17.50 -13.23
CA GLY A 280 2.39 17.97 -11.91
C GLY A 280 1.93 17.00 -10.81
N PRO A 281 2.47 17.16 -9.59
CA PRO A 281 2.11 16.30 -8.47
C PRO A 281 0.62 16.39 -8.10
N ILE A 282 -0.05 17.54 -8.30
CA ILE A 282 -1.48 17.72 -7.96
C ILE A 282 -2.34 16.97 -8.97
N GLU A 283 -2.05 17.12 -10.27
CA GLU A 283 -2.69 16.37 -11.34
C GLU A 283 -2.53 14.87 -11.13
N THR A 284 -1.32 14.42 -10.78
CA THR A 284 -1.05 13.01 -10.47
C THR A 284 -1.87 12.52 -9.28
N ALA A 285 -1.93 13.28 -8.19
CA ALA A 285 -2.73 12.92 -7.01
C ALA A 285 -4.24 12.85 -7.32
N LEU A 286 -4.75 13.80 -8.11
CA LEU A 286 -6.16 13.83 -8.51
C LEU A 286 -6.53 12.69 -9.45
N ILE A 287 -5.64 12.29 -10.36
CA ILE A 287 -5.82 11.10 -11.19
C ILE A 287 -5.91 9.84 -10.32
N ASN A 288 -5.03 9.68 -9.34
CA ASN A 288 -5.05 8.52 -8.45
C ASN A 288 -6.31 8.45 -7.59
N ALA A 289 -6.74 9.60 -7.04
CA ALA A 289 -7.96 9.69 -6.23
C ALA A 289 -9.21 9.37 -7.07
N SER A 290 -9.30 9.93 -8.27
CA SER A 290 -10.43 9.69 -9.16
C SER A 290 -10.50 8.26 -9.71
N MET A 291 -9.35 7.64 -10.00
CA MET A 291 -9.29 6.22 -10.35
C MET A 291 -9.81 5.33 -9.21
N SER A 292 -9.47 5.65 -7.97
CA SER A 292 -10.00 4.95 -6.79
C SER A 292 -11.51 5.09 -6.66
N TYR A 293 -12.03 6.31 -6.86
CA TYR A 293 -13.46 6.58 -6.84
C TYR A 293 -14.22 5.79 -7.91
N VAL A 294 -13.66 5.76 -9.14
CA VAL A 294 -14.23 4.98 -10.25
C VAL A 294 -14.24 3.49 -9.93
N GLN A 295 -13.17 2.94 -9.36
CA GLN A 295 -13.11 1.52 -8.93
C GLN A 295 -14.17 1.17 -7.88
N LEU A 296 -14.51 2.10 -6.98
CA LEU A 296 -15.55 1.88 -5.98
C LEU A 296 -16.96 1.87 -6.57
N LYS A 297 -17.20 2.67 -7.61
CA LYS A 297 -18.54 2.87 -8.21
C LYS A 297 -18.80 1.96 -9.42
N VAL A 298 -17.75 1.47 -10.08
CA VAL A 298 -17.85 0.60 -11.26
C VAL A 298 -17.46 -0.81 -10.88
N ASN A 299 -18.43 -1.72 -10.91
CA ASN A 299 -18.16 -3.15 -10.88
C ASN A 299 -18.20 -3.70 -12.32
N PRO A 300 -17.04 -4.02 -12.94
CA PRO A 300 -16.98 -4.47 -14.33
C PRO A 300 -17.85 -5.70 -14.61
N LYS A 301 -18.04 -6.58 -13.61
CA LYS A 301 -18.82 -7.82 -13.75
C LYS A 301 -20.32 -7.59 -13.95
N ARG A 302 -20.82 -6.38 -13.68
CA ARG A 302 -22.24 -6.02 -13.86
C ARG A 302 -22.57 -5.53 -15.28
N PHE A 303 -21.56 -5.43 -16.16
CA PHE A 303 -21.73 -4.91 -17.52
C PHE A 303 -21.63 -6.04 -18.54
N LYS A 304 -22.40 -5.91 -19.63
CA LYS A 304 -22.43 -6.87 -20.74
C LYS A 304 -21.16 -6.85 -21.59
N SER A 305 -20.35 -5.80 -21.50
CA SER A 305 -19.08 -5.67 -22.21
C SER A 305 -18.13 -4.71 -21.50
N GLU A 306 -16.83 -4.92 -21.73
CA GLU A 306 -15.73 -4.05 -21.29
C GLU A 306 -15.91 -2.60 -21.77
N LYS A 307 -16.41 -2.43 -23.01
CA LYS A 307 -16.71 -1.11 -23.58
C LYS A 307 -17.74 -0.35 -22.75
N LEU A 308 -18.85 -1.01 -22.36
CA LEU A 308 -19.89 -0.36 -21.54
C LEU A 308 -19.39 -0.03 -20.13
N ALA A 309 -18.56 -0.89 -19.55
CA ALA A 309 -17.92 -0.61 -18.26
C ALA A 309 -16.99 0.61 -18.36
N SER A 310 -16.18 0.66 -19.42
CA SER A 310 -15.26 1.76 -19.73
C SER A 310 -16.01 3.09 -19.93
N GLU A 311 -17.08 3.10 -20.74
CA GLU A 311 -17.92 4.29 -20.95
C GLU A 311 -18.57 4.78 -19.64
N LYS A 312 -19.01 3.86 -18.76
CA LYS A 312 -19.57 4.24 -17.45
C LYS A 312 -18.50 4.81 -16.53
N ALA A 313 -17.30 4.21 -16.53
CA ALA A 313 -16.14 4.70 -15.79
C ALA A 313 -15.75 6.11 -16.21
N GLU A 314 -15.67 6.39 -17.51
CA GLU A 314 -15.38 7.71 -18.06
C GLU A 314 -16.43 8.75 -17.63
N ARG A 315 -17.73 8.42 -17.67
CA ARG A 315 -18.77 9.37 -17.22
C ARG A 315 -18.65 9.70 -15.73
N ILE A 316 -18.39 8.69 -14.89
CA ILE A 316 -18.20 8.88 -13.44
C ILE A 316 -16.96 9.75 -13.18
N MET A 317 -15.88 9.53 -13.93
CA MET A 317 -14.67 10.34 -13.86
C MET A 317 -14.93 11.79 -14.28
N GLU A 318 -15.63 12.02 -15.39
CA GLU A 318 -15.97 13.37 -15.87
C GLU A 318 -16.84 14.13 -14.85
N GLU A 319 -17.84 13.46 -14.27
CA GLU A 319 -18.67 14.03 -13.20
C GLU A 319 -17.82 14.38 -11.97
N TRP A 320 -16.93 13.48 -11.57
CA TRP A 320 -16.04 13.68 -10.43
C TRP A 320 -15.10 14.87 -10.62
N LEU A 321 -14.55 15.05 -11.84
CA LEU A 321 -13.62 16.13 -12.16
C LEU A 321 -14.28 17.52 -12.13
N LYS A 322 -15.59 17.58 -12.41
CA LYS A 322 -16.39 18.80 -12.48
C LYS A 322 -17.13 19.13 -11.20
N THR A 323 -17.11 18.23 -10.21
CA THR A 323 -17.80 18.43 -8.95
C THR A 323 -16.91 19.20 -7.97
N PRO A 324 -17.34 20.36 -7.44
CA PRO A 324 -16.61 21.10 -6.40
C PRO A 324 -16.31 20.23 -5.18
N ARG A 325 -15.08 20.33 -4.65
CA ARG A 325 -14.66 19.56 -3.47
C ARG A 325 -14.22 20.47 -2.34
N GLN A 326 -14.64 20.14 -1.14
CA GLN A 326 -14.30 20.90 0.07
C GLN A 326 -12.79 20.83 0.34
N GLU A 327 -12.17 19.68 0.04
CA GLU A 327 -10.72 19.42 0.15
C GLU A 327 -9.90 20.36 -0.75
N LEU A 328 -10.51 20.79 -1.85
CA LEU A 328 -9.97 21.71 -2.86
C LEU A 328 -10.45 23.15 -2.64
N ASP A 329 -10.87 23.48 -1.42
CA ASP A 329 -11.33 24.81 -1.03
C ASP A 329 -12.53 25.29 -1.90
N GLY A 330 -13.38 24.35 -2.29
CA GLY A 330 -14.57 24.59 -3.10
C GLY A 330 -14.32 24.61 -4.61
N LYS A 331 -13.09 24.41 -5.07
CA LYS A 331 -12.75 24.27 -6.50
C LYS A 331 -13.05 22.87 -7.00
N THR A 332 -13.23 22.73 -8.32
CA THR A 332 -13.32 21.44 -8.98
C THR A 332 -11.93 20.86 -9.21
N PRO A 333 -11.73 19.53 -9.20
CA PRO A 333 -10.47 18.92 -9.60
C PRO A 333 -9.92 19.42 -10.94
N GLU A 334 -10.80 19.64 -11.93
CA GLU A 334 -10.43 20.18 -13.24
C GLU A 334 -9.78 21.58 -13.14
N GLU A 335 -10.38 22.51 -12.40
CA GLU A 335 -9.82 23.85 -12.19
C GLU A 335 -8.42 23.78 -11.55
N VAL A 336 -8.26 22.90 -10.58
CA VAL A 336 -7.02 22.70 -9.84
C VAL A 336 -5.89 22.16 -10.74
N ILE A 337 -6.22 21.20 -11.61
CA ILE A 337 -5.28 20.66 -12.61
C ILE A 337 -4.85 21.76 -13.58
N ILE A 338 -5.79 22.57 -14.06
CA ILE A 338 -5.49 23.68 -14.98
C ILE A 338 -4.58 24.72 -14.32
N GLU A 339 -4.83 25.06 -13.05
CA GLU A 339 -3.97 25.98 -12.28
C GLU A 339 -2.53 25.46 -12.13
N GLU A 340 -2.36 24.16 -11.84
CA GLU A 340 -1.04 23.55 -11.75
C GLU A 340 -0.32 23.55 -13.11
N ARG A 341 -1.02 23.14 -14.16
CA ARG A 341 -0.49 23.17 -15.53
C ARG A 341 -0.02 24.56 -15.93
N GLN A 342 -0.77 25.61 -15.59
CA GLN A 342 -0.35 26.99 -15.83
C GLN A 342 0.96 27.34 -15.12
N LYS A 343 1.11 26.95 -13.84
CA LYS A 343 2.37 27.17 -13.10
C LYS A 343 3.55 26.42 -13.72
N LEU A 344 3.31 25.23 -14.25
CA LEU A 344 4.30 24.41 -14.95
C LEU A 344 4.50 24.81 -16.43
N ARG A 345 3.81 25.87 -16.90
CA ARG A 345 3.82 26.32 -18.31
C ARG A 345 3.37 25.23 -19.30
N ASN A 346 2.53 24.29 -18.86
CA ASN A 346 1.91 23.28 -19.70
C ASN A 346 0.77 23.92 -20.53
N PRO A 347 0.82 23.84 -21.87
CA PRO A 347 -0.17 24.48 -22.75
C PRO A 347 -1.53 23.75 -22.82
N GLU A 348 -1.62 22.49 -22.37
CA GLU A 348 -2.84 21.69 -22.49
C GLU A 348 -3.89 22.08 -21.45
N LYS A 349 -5.02 22.62 -21.93
CA LYS A 349 -6.15 23.04 -21.10
C LYS A 349 -7.21 21.95 -20.94
N ARG A 350 -7.17 20.90 -21.75
CA ARG A 350 -8.14 19.81 -21.69
C ARG A 350 -7.78 18.85 -20.56
N VAL A 351 -8.72 18.63 -19.65
CA VAL A 351 -8.61 17.65 -18.57
C VAL A 351 -9.59 16.51 -18.87
N LYS A 352 -9.22 15.67 -19.85
CA LYS A 352 -10.02 14.51 -20.24
C LYS A 352 -9.17 13.24 -20.16
N PHE A 353 -9.73 12.21 -19.53
CA PHE A 353 -9.09 10.91 -19.39
C PHE A 353 -9.88 9.86 -20.15
N ARG A 354 -9.17 8.95 -20.81
CA ARG A 354 -9.75 7.73 -21.36
C ARG A 354 -9.55 6.62 -20.34
N ILE A 355 -10.61 5.92 -19.97
CA ILE A 355 -10.54 4.81 -19.01
C ILE A 355 -10.87 3.53 -19.73
N ASN A 356 -9.90 2.62 -19.76
CA ASN A 356 -10.09 1.28 -20.30
C ASN A 356 -10.25 0.30 -19.14
N ILE A 357 -11.37 -0.42 -19.10
CA ILE A 357 -11.60 -1.55 -18.21
C ILE A 357 -11.46 -2.81 -19.03
N SER A 358 -10.42 -3.60 -18.75
CA SER A 358 -10.23 -4.93 -19.32
C SER A 358 -10.26 -5.98 -18.22
N ALA A 359 -10.71 -7.19 -18.55
CA ALA A 359 -10.46 -8.34 -17.72
C ALA A 359 -8.94 -8.52 -17.54
N LEU A 360 -8.51 -8.83 -16.33
CA LEU A 360 -7.13 -9.25 -16.10
C LEU A 360 -6.95 -10.61 -16.77
N THR A 361 -6.44 -10.61 -18.00
CA THR A 361 -5.93 -11.83 -18.62
C THR A 361 -4.56 -12.12 -18.01
N PRO A 362 -4.30 -13.35 -17.57
CA PRO A 362 -2.97 -13.74 -17.15
C PRO A 362 -1.98 -13.46 -18.30
N GLY A 363 -0.84 -12.84 -17.98
CA GLY A 363 0.19 -12.58 -19.00
C GLY A 363 0.61 -13.88 -19.68
N LYS A 364 1.08 -13.80 -20.94
CA LYS A 364 1.48 -14.99 -21.74
C LYS A 364 2.43 -15.93 -20.98
N GLU A 365 3.31 -15.37 -20.17
CA GLU A 365 4.26 -16.12 -19.33
C GLU A 365 3.57 -16.92 -18.21
N VAL A 366 2.51 -16.37 -17.60
CA VAL A 366 1.70 -17.08 -16.58
C VAL A 366 0.94 -18.24 -17.23
N VAL A 367 0.38 -18.02 -18.42
CA VAL A 367 -0.31 -19.06 -19.21
C VAL A 367 0.67 -20.17 -19.60
N GLN A 368 1.85 -19.80 -20.08
CA GLN A 368 2.90 -20.76 -20.43
C GLN A 368 3.32 -21.58 -19.20
N LYS A 369 3.61 -20.93 -18.08
CA LYS A 369 4.01 -21.59 -16.83
C LYS A 369 2.94 -22.55 -16.30
N ALA A 370 1.66 -22.15 -16.38
CA ALA A 370 0.57 -23.04 -16.04
C ALA A 370 0.54 -24.26 -16.98
N ASN A 371 0.59 -24.07 -18.30
CA ASN A 371 0.61 -25.18 -19.26
C ASN A 371 1.80 -26.14 -19.04
N GLU A 372 2.98 -25.60 -18.72
CA GLU A 372 4.16 -26.39 -18.35
C GLU A 372 3.93 -27.19 -17.06
N ALA A 373 3.36 -26.59 -16.02
CA ALA A 373 3.02 -27.28 -14.77
C ALA A 373 2.00 -28.40 -15.00
N PHE A 374 0.99 -28.18 -15.84
CA PHE A 374 0.01 -29.22 -16.20
C PHE A 374 0.65 -30.38 -16.97
N ALA A 375 1.48 -30.07 -17.98
CA ALA A 375 2.21 -31.07 -18.75
C ALA A 375 3.16 -31.89 -17.86
N ARG A 376 3.89 -31.23 -16.95
CA ARG A 376 4.77 -31.86 -15.98
C ARG A 376 4.00 -32.79 -15.04
N GLY A 377 2.86 -32.34 -14.51
CA GLY A 377 2.01 -33.18 -13.65
C GLY A 377 1.56 -34.48 -14.35
N ARG A 378 1.15 -34.39 -15.62
CA ARG A 378 0.79 -35.59 -16.40
C ARG A 378 1.98 -36.52 -16.61
N GLN A 379 3.13 -35.98 -16.95
CA GLN A 379 4.34 -36.77 -17.14
C GLN A 379 4.73 -37.51 -15.85
N LEU A 380 4.65 -36.83 -14.71
CA LEU A 380 4.94 -37.43 -13.40
C LEU A 380 3.96 -38.55 -13.04
N LEU A 381 2.69 -38.45 -13.43
CA LEU A 381 1.74 -39.56 -13.29
C LEU A 381 2.13 -40.79 -14.11
N VAL A 382 2.58 -40.59 -15.36
CA VAL A 382 3.09 -41.66 -16.23
C VAL A 382 4.35 -42.31 -15.65
N GLU A 383 5.21 -41.52 -15.02
CA GLU A 383 6.41 -41.99 -14.30
C GLU A 383 6.09 -42.64 -12.94
N ASN A 384 4.81 -42.80 -12.58
CA ASN A 384 4.35 -43.32 -11.29
C ASN A 384 4.90 -42.52 -10.08
N LYS A 385 4.98 -41.20 -10.23
CA LYS A 385 5.39 -40.20 -9.22
C LYS A 385 4.19 -39.33 -8.80
N PRO A 386 3.19 -39.90 -8.10
CA PRO A 386 1.94 -39.20 -7.86
C PRO A 386 2.04 -38.04 -6.87
N LYS A 387 3.00 -38.06 -5.93
CA LYS A 387 3.20 -36.97 -4.97
C LYS A 387 3.76 -35.73 -5.65
N GLU A 388 4.72 -35.90 -6.55
CA GLU A 388 5.29 -34.82 -7.35
C GLU A 388 4.27 -34.28 -8.37
N ALA A 389 3.43 -35.16 -8.92
CA ALA A 389 2.33 -34.74 -9.80
C ALA A 389 1.31 -33.84 -9.07
N ILE A 390 0.99 -34.16 -7.81
CA ILE A 390 0.12 -33.31 -6.97
C ILE A 390 0.72 -31.91 -6.82
N GLU A 391 2.01 -31.78 -6.56
CA GLU A 391 2.66 -30.47 -6.43
C GLU A 391 2.64 -29.67 -7.75
N ALA A 392 2.86 -30.33 -8.89
CA ALA A 392 2.74 -29.69 -10.20
C ALA A 392 1.29 -29.23 -10.50
N TYR A 393 0.28 -30.00 -10.10
CA TYR A 393 -1.11 -29.58 -10.25
C TYR A 393 -1.52 -28.48 -9.27
N LYS A 394 -0.97 -28.46 -8.05
CA LYS A 394 -1.12 -27.32 -7.14
C LYS A 394 -0.48 -26.06 -7.69
N GLU A 395 0.70 -26.18 -8.32
CA GLU A 395 1.33 -25.07 -9.05
C GLU A 395 0.39 -24.54 -10.13
N TYR A 396 -0.19 -25.42 -10.96
CA TYR A 396 -1.21 -25.02 -11.94
C TYR A 396 -2.40 -24.30 -11.29
N ILE A 397 -2.99 -24.89 -10.25
CA ILE A 397 -4.19 -24.38 -9.58
C ILE A 397 -3.93 -23.03 -8.91
N SER A 398 -2.71 -22.79 -8.43
CA SER A 398 -2.30 -21.50 -7.87
C SER A 398 -2.32 -20.37 -8.90
N LEU A 399 -2.11 -20.72 -10.17
CA LEU A 399 -2.19 -19.79 -11.31
C LEU A 399 -3.61 -19.76 -11.89
N HIS A 400 -4.26 -20.91 -12.01
CA HIS A 400 -5.58 -21.11 -12.63
C HIS A 400 -6.42 -22.15 -11.87
N SER A 401 -7.28 -21.67 -10.97
CA SER A 401 -8.10 -22.54 -10.12
C SER A 401 -9.40 -23.05 -10.75
N GLN A 402 -9.74 -22.62 -11.98
CA GLN A 402 -11.03 -22.89 -12.63
C GLN A 402 -10.95 -23.96 -13.74
N ASN A 403 -9.91 -24.80 -13.76
CA ASN A 403 -9.80 -25.89 -14.73
C ASN A 403 -10.23 -27.23 -14.12
N HIS A 404 -11.41 -27.71 -14.49
CA HIS A 404 -11.98 -28.98 -14.02
C HIS A 404 -11.11 -30.21 -14.35
N VAL A 405 -10.38 -30.20 -15.46
CA VAL A 405 -9.49 -31.30 -15.88
C VAL A 405 -8.30 -31.42 -14.93
N VAL A 406 -7.71 -30.30 -14.51
CA VAL A 406 -6.58 -30.31 -13.58
C VAL A 406 -7.02 -30.80 -12.20
N TRP A 407 -8.17 -30.35 -11.71
CA TRP A 407 -8.75 -30.87 -10.47
C TRP A 407 -9.00 -32.38 -10.54
N HIS A 408 -9.54 -32.88 -11.66
CA HIS A 408 -9.72 -34.31 -11.88
C HIS A 408 -8.40 -35.09 -11.89
N ASN A 409 -7.40 -34.63 -12.64
CA ASN A 409 -6.11 -35.33 -12.73
C ASN A 409 -5.35 -35.30 -11.39
N MET A 410 -5.50 -34.24 -10.60
CA MET A 410 -5.00 -34.20 -9.22
C MET A 410 -5.76 -35.20 -8.33
N GLY A 411 -7.07 -35.39 -8.54
CA GLY A 411 -7.85 -36.44 -7.89
C GLY A 411 -7.31 -37.84 -8.17
N ILE A 412 -6.96 -38.13 -9.43
CA ILE A 412 -6.29 -39.38 -9.82
C ILE A 412 -4.94 -39.53 -9.11
N ALA A 413 -4.15 -38.46 -9.03
CA ALA A 413 -2.86 -38.47 -8.34
C ALA A 413 -2.99 -38.79 -6.85
N TYR A 414 -4.06 -38.29 -6.20
CA TYR A 414 -4.39 -38.64 -4.82
C TYR A 414 -4.83 -40.11 -4.67
N ILE A 415 -5.59 -40.67 -5.61
CA ILE A 415 -5.91 -42.11 -5.63
C ILE A 415 -4.65 -42.97 -5.75
N LEU A 416 -3.74 -42.61 -6.65
CA LEU A 416 -2.44 -43.29 -6.78
C LEU A 416 -1.55 -43.19 -5.54
N SER A 417 -1.81 -42.19 -4.69
CA SER A 417 -1.16 -41.98 -3.39
C SER A 417 -1.94 -42.59 -2.22
N MET A 418 -3.03 -43.32 -2.48
CA MET A 418 -3.93 -43.91 -1.48
C MET A 418 -4.64 -42.89 -0.57
N ASP A 419 -4.78 -41.64 -1.02
CA ASP A 419 -5.45 -40.56 -0.30
C ASP A 419 -6.86 -40.31 -0.84
N ARG A 420 -7.80 -41.15 -0.39
CA ARG A 420 -9.21 -41.11 -0.80
C ARG A 420 -9.88 -39.77 -0.49
N ILE A 421 -9.58 -39.18 0.66
CA ILE A 421 -10.26 -37.97 1.15
C ILE A 421 -9.94 -36.78 0.23
N ASN A 422 -8.67 -36.60 -0.12
CA ASN A 422 -8.29 -35.50 -1.00
C ASN A 422 -8.67 -35.78 -2.46
N ALA A 423 -8.69 -37.04 -2.90
CA ALA A 423 -9.24 -37.40 -4.20
C ALA A 423 -10.73 -37.01 -4.35
N GLU A 424 -11.55 -37.33 -3.36
CA GLU A 424 -12.98 -36.97 -3.34
C GLU A 424 -13.19 -35.46 -3.42
N ARG A 425 -12.40 -34.68 -2.65
CA ARG A 425 -12.43 -33.21 -2.70
C ARG A 425 -12.10 -32.68 -4.09
N CYS A 426 -11.09 -33.26 -4.74
CA CYS A 426 -10.67 -32.86 -6.07
C CYS A 426 -11.75 -33.13 -7.12
N PHE A 427 -12.39 -34.31 -7.10
CA PHE A 427 -13.46 -34.62 -8.03
C PHE A 427 -14.73 -33.79 -7.78
N LYS A 428 -15.08 -33.52 -6.52
CA LYS A 428 -16.14 -32.55 -6.17
C LYS A 428 -15.85 -31.18 -6.76
N LYS A 429 -14.62 -30.67 -6.64
CA LYS A 429 -14.24 -29.39 -7.27
C LYS A 429 -14.29 -29.43 -8.79
N ALA A 430 -13.90 -30.53 -9.42
CA ALA A 430 -14.05 -30.69 -10.87
C ALA A 430 -15.54 -30.60 -11.29
N LEU A 431 -16.44 -31.23 -10.54
CA LEU A 431 -17.89 -31.21 -10.80
C LEU A 431 -18.57 -29.88 -10.43
N GLU A 432 -18.07 -29.14 -9.43
CA GLU A 432 -18.53 -27.77 -9.16
C GLU A 432 -18.23 -26.83 -10.34
N ILE A 433 -17.06 -27.01 -10.98
CA ILE A 433 -16.63 -26.19 -12.12
C ILE A 433 -17.34 -26.64 -13.41
N LYS A 434 -17.44 -27.95 -13.63
CA LYS A 434 -18.11 -28.54 -14.79
C LYS A 434 -19.05 -29.69 -14.35
N PRO A 435 -20.34 -29.39 -14.09
CA PRO A 435 -21.30 -30.36 -13.56
C PRO A 435 -21.56 -31.58 -14.45
N ASP A 436 -21.33 -31.47 -15.76
CA ASP A 436 -21.51 -32.53 -16.76
C ASP A 436 -20.20 -33.28 -17.08
N TYR A 437 -19.16 -33.14 -16.25
CA TYR A 437 -17.89 -33.83 -16.47
C TYR A 437 -17.96 -35.32 -16.07
N GLU A 438 -18.32 -36.15 -17.04
CA GLU A 438 -18.61 -37.58 -16.87
C GLU A 438 -17.49 -38.38 -16.19
N LEU A 439 -16.22 -38.08 -16.48
CA LEU A 439 -15.08 -38.77 -15.85
C LEU A 439 -15.04 -38.54 -14.33
N ALA A 440 -15.27 -37.31 -13.86
CA ALA A 440 -15.30 -37.02 -12.44
C ALA A 440 -16.55 -37.59 -11.76
N LYS A 441 -17.70 -37.65 -12.44
CA LYS A 441 -18.91 -38.33 -11.91
C LYS A 441 -18.65 -39.81 -11.68
N ARG A 442 -18.14 -40.50 -12.69
CA ARG A 442 -17.81 -41.93 -12.61
C ARG A 442 -16.82 -42.23 -11.48
N ASN A 443 -15.77 -41.43 -11.36
CA ASN A 443 -14.78 -41.61 -10.28
C ASN A 443 -15.39 -41.35 -8.90
N MET A 444 -16.27 -40.35 -8.77
CA MET A 444 -17.01 -40.09 -7.52
C MET A 444 -17.97 -41.22 -7.15
N GLU A 445 -18.70 -41.78 -8.12
CA GLU A 445 -19.58 -42.93 -7.91
C GLU A 445 -18.80 -44.12 -7.36
N ILE A 446 -17.66 -44.44 -8.00
CA ILE A 446 -16.76 -45.50 -7.55
C ILE A 446 -16.24 -45.18 -6.13
N LEU A 447 -15.74 -43.95 -5.88
CA LEU A 447 -15.24 -43.56 -4.56
C LEU A 447 -16.29 -43.64 -3.45
N ASN A 448 -17.55 -43.36 -3.75
CA ASN A 448 -18.62 -43.37 -2.75
C ASN A 448 -19.02 -44.80 -2.36
N SER A 449 -18.93 -45.76 -3.30
CA SER A 449 -19.25 -47.17 -3.04
C SER A 449 -18.05 -48.07 -2.74
N ALA A 450 -16.81 -47.55 -2.84
CA ALA A 450 -15.59 -48.34 -2.75
C ALA A 450 -15.19 -48.79 -1.33
N SER A 451 -14.82 -50.07 -1.21
CA SER A 451 -14.00 -50.57 -0.11
C SER A 451 -12.52 -50.15 -0.27
N PRO A 452 -11.65 -50.32 0.75
CA PRO A 452 -10.21 -50.08 0.59
C PRO A 452 -9.59 -50.86 -0.58
N GLU A 453 -10.01 -52.11 -0.79
CA GLU A 453 -9.54 -52.97 -1.89
C GLU A 453 -9.97 -52.46 -3.27
N ASP A 454 -11.16 -51.84 -3.37
CA ASP A 454 -11.61 -51.21 -4.61
C ASP A 454 -10.76 -49.98 -4.99
N ILE A 455 -10.27 -49.22 -3.99
CA ILE A 455 -9.36 -48.10 -4.21
C ILE A 455 -7.99 -48.59 -4.69
N GLU A 456 -7.49 -49.71 -4.13
CA GLU A 456 -6.25 -50.34 -4.62
C GLU A 456 -6.39 -50.83 -6.07
N ARG A 457 -7.53 -51.42 -6.41
CA ARG A 457 -7.83 -51.81 -7.80
C ARG A 457 -7.87 -50.60 -8.72
N MET A 458 -8.57 -49.54 -8.31
CA MET A 458 -8.66 -48.29 -9.07
C MET A 458 -7.28 -47.65 -9.29
N ALA A 459 -6.41 -47.65 -8.28
CA ALA A 459 -5.03 -47.19 -8.41
C ALA A 459 -4.22 -48.06 -9.39
N LYS A 460 -4.40 -49.39 -9.36
CA LYS A 460 -3.76 -50.31 -10.31
C LYS A 460 -4.23 -50.07 -11.74
N ASP A 461 -5.52 -49.86 -11.95
CA ASP A 461 -6.12 -49.60 -13.26
C ASP A 461 -5.58 -48.29 -13.84
N TYR A 462 -5.48 -47.22 -13.03
CA TYR A 462 -4.85 -45.98 -13.47
C TYR A 462 -3.37 -46.15 -13.81
N ARG A 463 -2.60 -46.94 -13.05
CA ARG A 463 -1.20 -47.21 -13.41
C ARG A 463 -1.08 -47.87 -14.78
N VAL A 464 -1.97 -48.82 -15.09
CA VAL A 464 -2.00 -49.49 -16.40
C VAL A 464 -2.41 -48.51 -17.51
N MET A 465 -3.44 -47.70 -17.27
CA MET A 465 -3.92 -46.70 -18.23
C MET A 465 -2.84 -45.65 -18.57
N MET A 466 -2.09 -45.18 -17.56
CA MET A 466 -1.03 -44.19 -17.73
C MET A 466 0.17 -44.74 -18.52
N VAL A 467 0.49 -46.03 -18.36
CA VAL A 467 1.54 -46.72 -19.12
C VAL A 467 1.14 -46.93 -20.59
N ASN A 468 -0.14 -47.15 -20.87
CA ASN A 468 -0.64 -47.44 -22.22
C ASN A 468 -0.97 -46.19 -23.08
N ARG A 469 -0.64 -44.98 -22.60
CA ARG A 469 -0.77 -43.68 -23.31
C ARG A 469 -2.11 -43.47 -24.05
N ASP A 470 -3.23 -43.60 -23.35
CA ASP A 470 -4.52 -43.26 -23.96
C ASP A 470 -4.76 -41.74 -24.06
N LYS A 471 -5.37 -41.33 -25.18
CA LYS A 471 -5.57 -39.94 -25.63
C LYS A 471 -6.62 -39.13 -24.86
N GLU A 472 -7.24 -39.69 -23.82
CA GLU A 472 -8.40 -39.09 -23.13
C GLU A 472 -8.05 -37.93 -22.17
N MET A 473 -6.80 -37.44 -22.16
CA MET A 473 -6.30 -36.43 -21.21
C MET A 473 -6.13 -35.01 -21.79
N GLU A 474 -6.75 -34.68 -22.93
CA GLU A 474 -6.75 -33.31 -23.47
C GLU A 474 -8.02 -32.56 -23.07
N ILE A 475 -7.86 -31.36 -22.49
CA ILE A 475 -7.90 -30.09 -23.24
C ILE A 475 -6.93 -29.08 -22.57
N PRO A 476 -6.02 -28.40 -23.31
CA PRO A 476 -5.15 -27.33 -22.79
C PRO A 476 -5.91 -26.05 -22.40
N TYR A 477 -5.20 -25.09 -21.79
CA TYR A 477 -5.72 -23.76 -21.48
C TYR A 477 -6.00 -22.97 -22.78
N GLU A 478 -7.23 -22.49 -22.98
CA GLU A 478 -7.60 -21.51 -24.02
C GLU A 478 -7.43 -20.07 -23.53
#